data_AF-A0A2H6LE81-F1
#
_entry.id   AF-A0A2H6LE81-F1
#
_cell.length_a   1.000
_cell.length_b   1.000
_cell.length_c   1.000
_cell.angle_alpha   90.00
_cell.angle_beta   90.00
_cell.angle_gamma   90.00
#
_symmetry.space_group_name_H-M   'P 1'
#
loop_
_entity.id
_entity.type
_entity.pdbx_description
1 polymer ?
#
loop_
_entity_poly.entity_id
_entity_poly.type
_entity_poly.pdbx_seq_one_letter_code
_entity_poly.pdbx_strand_id
1 'polypeptide(L)'
;MALKNLWEQERSQRLQITAERRQQVNQWKQLTQQELQLQADLLHQELSSFVSSLHNNRNLQQQQFQQEIVERQLEILQIKTDVCQRQQEYRQQRAAKAQALFQDLQNFRAILHKNVWGERIHEQVVAPPPAKTEKLVATVPKWAMSRSGIKTSGFRPAVNTMTRKVPALNADTKSKVQQYIQQAEGATLIEIEEVMGLSRVQTIDILRSLIKQGVLEQRDRQYFIRQQAIS
;
A
#
# COMPACT_ATOMS: atom_id res chain seq x y z
N MET A 1 -32.74 -49.69 81.33
CA MET A 1 -31.90 -48.50 81.59
C MET A 1 -30.74 -48.37 80.60
N ALA A 2 -29.96 -49.43 80.30
CA ALA A 2 -28.78 -49.34 79.42
C ALA A 2 -29.05 -48.85 77.98
N LEU A 3 -30.14 -49.31 77.32
CA LEU A 3 -30.45 -48.93 75.94
C LEU A 3 -30.77 -47.43 75.76
N LYS A 4 -31.39 -46.81 76.76
CA LYS A 4 -31.73 -45.37 76.73
C LYS A 4 -30.48 -44.51 76.77
N ASN A 5 -29.52 -44.86 77.62
CA ASN A 5 -28.24 -44.16 77.73
C ASN A 5 -27.42 -44.28 76.44
N LEU A 6 -27.45 -45.44 75.78
CA LEU A 6 -26.72 -45.69 74.54
C LEU A 6 -27.27 -44.84 73.38
N TRP A 7 -28.60 -44.69 73.30
CA TRP A 7 -29.24 -43.82 72.31
C TRP A 7 -28.99 -42.33 72.57
N GLU A 8 -29.07 -41.89 73.83
CA GLU A 8 -28.76 -40.50 74.19
C GLU A 8 -27.29 -40.15 73.88
N GLN A 9 -26.37 -41.08 74.14
CA GLN A 9 -24.97 -40.94 73.78
C GLN A 9 -24.79 -40.85 72.26
N GLU A 10 -25.38 -41.76 71.48
CA GLU A 10 -25.29 -41.74 70.02
C GLU A 10 -25.87 -40.46 69.41
N ARG A 11 -27.00 -39.97 69.94
CA ARG A 11 -27.60 -38.71 69.50
C ARG A 11 -26.68 -37.52 69.76
N SER A 12 -26.05 -37.46 70.94
CA SER A 12 -25.11 -36.40 71.27
C SER A 12 -23.88 -36.41 70.34
N GLN A 13 -23.35 -37.60 70.02
CA GLN A 13 -22.23 -37.77 69.09
C GLN A 13 -22.60 -37.33 67.67
N ARG A 14 -23.79 -37.71 67.17
CA ARG A 14 -24.25 -37.28 65.85
C ARG A 14 -24.39 -35.76 65.77
N LEU A 15 -24.91 -35.12 66.82
CA LEU A 15 -25.00 -33.66 66.88
C LEU A 15 -23.62 -33.01 66.81
N GLN A 16 -22.64 -33.51 67.56
CA GLN A 16 -21.25 -33.04 67.51
C GLN A 16 -20.66 -33.19 66.11
N ILE A 17 -20.75 -34.38 65.50
CA ILE A 17 -20.24 -34.64 64.13
C ILE A 17 -20.89 -33.68 63.12
N THR A 18 -22.19 -33.43 63.21
CA THR A 18 -22.86 -32.49 62.30
C THR A 18 -22.41 -31.05 62.51
N ALA A 19 -22.15 -30.64 63.75
CA ALA A 19 -21.64 -29.32 64.06
C ALA A 19 -20.21 -29.13 63.51
N GLU A 20 -19.34 -30.11 63.73
CA GLU A 20 -17.97 -30.12 63.20
C GLU A 20 -17.96 -30.07 61.67
N ARG A 21 -18.78 -30.90 61.00
CA ARG A 21 -18.90 -30.87 59.53
C ARG A 21 -19.38 -29.52 59.02
N ARG A 22 -20.36 -28.90 59.69
CA ARG A 22 -20.83 -27.55 59.32
C ARG A 22 -19.73 -26.52 59.46
N GLN A 23 -18.93 -26.60 60.53
CA GLN A 23 -17.78 -25.72 60.71
C GLN A 23 -16.74 -25.92 59.60
N GLN A 24 -16.39 -27.16 59.28
CA GLN A 24 -15.45 -27.48 58.20
C GLN A 24 -15.94 -26.98 56.84
N VAL A 25 -17.22 -27.20 56.52
CA VAL A 25 -17.81 -26.72 55.25
C VAL A 25 -17.81 -25.19 55.20
N ASN A 26 -18.12 -24.51 56.31
CA ASN A 26 -18.09 -23.05 56.36
C ASN A 26 -16.66 -22.51 56.20
N GLN A 27 -15.67 -23.13 56.85
CA GLN A 27 -14.26 -22.79 56.69
C GLN A 27 -13.81 -22.98 55.25
N TRP A 28 -14.13 -24.13 54.64
CA TRP A 28 -13.78 -24.42 53.26
C TRP A 28 -14.43 -23.41 52.30
N LYS A 29 -15.72 -23.12 52.49
CA LYS A 29 -16.43 -22.10 51.71
C LYS A 29 -15.74 -20.74 51.79
N GLN A 30 -15.32 -20.32 52.98
CA GLN A 30 -14.61 -19.04 53.16
C GLN A 30 -13.26 -19.03 52.43
N LEU A 31 -12.48 -20.11 52.55
CA LEU A 31 -11.19 -20.23 51.86
C LEU A 31 -11.36 -20.21 50.35
N THR A 32 -12.30 -20.99 49.81
CA THR A 32 -12.59 -20.99 48.37
C THR A 32 -13.07 -19.63 47.88
N GLN A 33 -13.88 -18.93 48.68
CA GLN A 33 -14.32 -17.58 48.33
C GLN A 33 -13.15 -16.59 48.28
N GLN A 34 -12.23 -16.66 49.24
CA GLN A 34 -11.03 -15.82 49.27
C GLN A 34 -10.11 -16.12 48.06
N GLU A 35 -9.92 -17.40 47.73
CA GLU A 35 -9.11 -17.81 46.58
C GLU A 35 -9.68 -17.26 45.27
N LEU A 36 -11.00 -17.37 45.07
CA LEU A 36 -11.66 -16.84 43.89
C LEU A 36 -11.56 -15.31 43.80
N GLN A 37 -11.63 -14.61 44.94
CA GLN A 37 -11.44 -13.15 44.99
C GLN A 37 -10.03 -12.77 44.55
N LEU A 38 -9.00 -13.44 45.09
CA LEU A 38 -7.62 -13.19 44.72
C LEU A 38 -7.36 -13.46 43.23
N GLN A 39 -7.92 -14.54 42.69
CA GLN A 39 -7.82 -14.84 41.26
C GLN A 39 -8.51 -13.78 40.40
N ALA A 40 -9.69 -13.32 40.81
CA ALA A 40 -10.41 -12.27 40.11
C ALA A 40 -9.63 -10.95 40.12
N ASP A 41 -9.03 -10.59 41.26
CA ASP A 41 -8.23 -9.38 41.40
C ASP A 41 -6.96 -9.43 40.53
N LEU A 42 -6.28 -10.58 40.51
CA LEU A 42 -5.11 -10.80 39.63
C LEU A 42 -5.48 -10.65 38.15
N LEU A 43 -6.55 -11.31 37.71
CA LEU A 43 -7.02 -11.19 36.33
C LEU A 43 -7.42 -9.76 35.99
N HIS A 44 -8.06 -9.05 36.92
CA HIS A 44 -8.42 -7.66 36.72
C HIS A 44 -7.18 -6.77 36.57
N GLN A 45 -6.15 -6.99 37.40
CA GLN A 45 -4.89 -6.29 37.30
C GLN A 45 -4.19 -6.56 35.96
N GLU A 46 -4.09 -7.82 35.54
CA GLU A 46 -3.52 -8.21 34.25
C GLU A 46 -4.26 -7.54 33.08
N LEU A 47 -5.59 -7.62 33.05
CA LEU A 47 -6.40 -6.99 32.01
C LEU A 47 -6.23 -5.47 31.99
N SER A 48 -6.19 -4.82 33.16
CA SER A 48 -5.98 -3.37 33.25
C SER A 48 -4.60 -2.96 32.72
N SER A 49 -3.56 -3.75 33.01
CA SER A 49 -2.20 -3.51 32.52
C SER A 49 -2.12 -3.71 31.01
N PHE A 50 -2.79 -4.73 30.49
CA PHE A 50 -2.84 -5.04 29.07
C PHE A 50 -3.58 -3.95 28.29
N VAL A 51 -4.75 -3.51 28.77
CA VAL A 51 -5.51 -2.42 28.15
C VAL A 51 -4.72 -1.12 28.16
N SER A 52 -4.03 -0.81 29.27
CA SER A 52 -3.15 0.36 29.36
C SER A 52 -1.99 0.28 28.37
N SER A 53 -1.36 -0.89 28.24
CA SER A 53 -0.30 -1.14 27.25
C SER A 53 -0.79 -0.95 25.82
N LEU A 54 -1.97 -1.49 25.48
CA LEU A 54 -2.60 -1.29 24.17
C LEU A 54 -2.89 0.19 23.89
N HIS A 55 -3.41 0.91 24.88
CA HIS A 55 -3.69 2.34 24.74
C HIS A 55 -2.41 3.14 24.50
N ASN A 56 -1.37 2.86 25.27
CA ASN A 56 -0.06 3.50 25.11
C ASN A 56 0.57 3.19 23.74
N ASN A 57 0.51 1.93 23.29
CA ASN A 57 1.02 1.53 21.99
C ASN A 57 0.27 2.26 20.86
N ARG A 58 -1.06 2.30 20.91
CA ARG A 58 -1.89 3.03 19.95
C ARG A 58 -1.54 4.51 19.90
N ASN A 59 -1.36 5.14 21.06
CA ASN A 59 -1.01 6.56 21.15
C ASN A 59 0.37 6.83 20.55
N LEU A 60 1.35 5.96 20.84
CA LEU A 60 2.69 6.06 20.27
C LEU A 60 2.67 5.93 18.74
N GLN A 61 1.96 4.93 18.22
CA GLN A 61 1.80 4.76 16.77
C GLN A 61 1.14 5.98 16.13
N GLN A 62 0.08 6.50 16.75
CA GLN A 62 -0.60 7.70 16.26
C GLN A 62 0.34 8.91 16.22
N GLN A 63 1.18 9.09 17.25
CA GLN A 63 2.16 10.16 17.30
C GLN A 63 3.22 10.00 16.19
N GLN A 64 3.72 8.79 15.97
CA GLN A 64 4.69 8.49 14.90
C GLN A 64 4.10 8.82 13.52
N PHE A 65 2.86 8.42 13.24
CA PHE A 65 2.20 8.77 11.97
C PHE A 65 2.02 10.27 11.80
N GLN A 66 1.68 11.00 12.89
CA GLN A 66 1.57 12.46 12.82
C GLN A 66 2.91 13.12 12.52
N GLN A 67 4.01 12.63 13.11
CA GLN A 67 5.35 13.11 12.83
C GLN A 67 5.73 12.87 11.36
N GLU A 68 5.52 11.65 10.86
CA GLU A 68 5.82 11.32 9.46
C GLU A 68 5.01 12.19 8.49
N ILE A 69 3.72 12.45 8.77
CA ILE A 69 2.90 13.35 7.95
C ILE A 69 3.52 14.75 7.87
N VAL A 70 3.95 15.31 9.00
CA VAL A 70 4.55 16.66 9.04
C VAL A 70 5.89 16.67 8.30
N GLU A 71 6.74 15.66 8.49
CA GLU A 71 8.01 15.53 7.79
C GLU A 71 7.82 15.44 6.28
N ARG A 72 6.88 14.60 5.82
CA ARG A 72 6.56 14.47 4.39
C ARG A 72 5.99 15.75 3.80
N GLN A 73 5.18 16.50 4.55
CA GLN A 73 4.69 17.79 4.09
C GLN A 73 5.83 18.79 3.89
N LEU A 74 6.81 18.79 4.80
CA LEU A 74 8.00 19.64 4.68
C LEU A 74 8.86 19.23 3.48
N GLU A 75 9.09 17.94 3.28
CA GLU A 75 9.83 17.41 2.12
C GLU A 75 9.15 17.82 0.79
N ILE A 76 7.82 17.70 0.70
CA ILE A 76 7.06 18.11 -0.49
C ILE A 76 7.22 19.62 -0.76
N LEU A 77 7.20 20.45 0.27
CA LEU A 77 7.40 21.90 0.12
C LEU A 77 8.82 22.24 -0.36
N GLN A 78 9.84 21.54 0.14
CA GLN A 78 11.21 21.69 -0.33
C GLN A 78 11.33 21.29 -1.81
N ILE A 79 10.85 20.10 -2.18
CA ILE A 79 10.86 19.62 -3.56
C ILE A 79 10.15 20.60 -4.48
N LYS A 80 8.99 21.12 -4.07
CA LYS A 80 8.24 22.11 -4.85
C LYS A 80 9.05 23.39 -5.09
N THR A 81 9.77 23.85 -4.08
CA THR A 81 10.63 25.04 -4.16
C THR A 81 11.79 24.78 -5.13
N ASP A 82 12.48 23.66 -4.97
CA ASP A 82 13.63 23.28 -5.82
C ASP A 82 13.24 23.11 -7.28
N VAL A 83 12.11 22.44 -7.55
CA VAL A 83 11.59 22.25 -8.91
C VAL A 83 11.25 23.61 -9.54
N CYS A 84 10.66 24.52 -8.78
CA CYS A 84 10.35 25.87 -9.26
C CYS A 84 11.62 26.65 -9.60
N GLN A 85 12.62 26.64 -8.72
CA GLN A 85 13.91 27.30 -8.94
C GLN A 85 14.61 26.75 -10.19
N ARG A 86 14.75 25.43 -10.29
CA ARG A 86 15.38 24.78 -11.44
C ARG A 86 14.64 25.09 -12.75
N GLN A 87 13.31 25.11 -12.70
CA GLN A 87 12.52 25.48 -13.88
C GLN A 87 12.80 26.93 -14.31
N GLN A 88 12.95 27.85 -13.35
CA GLN A 88 13.27 29.24 -13.63
C GLN A 88 14.67 29.39 -14.23
N GLU A 89 15.67 28.71 -13.68
CA GLU A 89 17.03 28.66 -14.23
C GLU A 89 17.03 28.15 -15.67
N TYR A 90 16.33 27.05 -15.96
CA TYR A 90 16.21 26.54 -17.33
C TYR A 90 15.53 27.52 -18.28
N ARG A 91 14.56 28.32 -17.81
CA ARG A 91 13.95 29.38 -18.63
C ARG A 91 14.95 30.48 -18.94
N GLN A 92 15.72 30.92 -17.94
CA GLN A 92 16.73 31.96 -18.11
C GLN A 92 17.86 31.50 -19.05
N GLN A 93 18.37 30.29 -18.86
CA GLN A 93 19.40 29.71 -19.74
C GLN A 93 18.93 29.63 -21.19
N ARG A 94 17.68 29.19 -21.42
CA ARG A 94 17.12 29.16 -22.78
C ARG A 94 16.95 30.55 -23.37
N ALA A 95 16.51 31.53 -22.59
CA ALA A 95 16.38 32.91 -23.05
C ALA A 95 17.75 33.50 -23.43
N ALA A 96 18.77 33.33 -22.58
CA ALA A 96 20.12 33.80 -22.86
C ALA A 96 20.72 33.13 -24.11
N LYS A 97 20.57 31.80 -24.24
CA LYS A 97 21.04 31.07 -25.43
C LYS A 97 20.32 31.51 -26.70
N ALA A 98 19.01 31.74 -26.63
CA ALA A 98 18.25 32.25 -27.77
C ALA A 98 18.73 33.65 -28.18
N GLN A 99 18.97 34.55 -27.22
CA GLN A 99 19.51 35.88 -27.49
C GLN A 99 20.90 35.81 -28.15
N ALA A 100 21.79 34.94 -27.66
CA ALA A 100 23.11 34.73 -28.27
C ALA A 100 23.00 34.26 -29.73
N LEU A 101 22.15 33.25 -29.99
CA LEU A 101 21.91 32.77 -31.36
C LEU A 101 21.32 33.86 -32.27
N PHE A 102 20.43 34.70 -31.74
CA PHE A 102 19.90 35.85 -32.49
C PHE A 102 21.00 36.85 -32.83
N GLN A 103 21.90 37.15 -31.89
CA GLN A 103 23.03 38.03 -32.13
C GLN A 103 23.99 37.45 -33.18
N ASP A 104 24.30 36.15 -33.09
CA ASP A 104 25.14 35.46 -34.08
C ASP A 104 24.52 35.50 -35.48
N LEU A 105 23.20 35.30 -35.58
CA LEU A 105 22.47 35.41 -36.85
C LEU A 105 22.49 36.84 -37.40
N GLN A 106 22.36 37.87 -36.55
CA GLN A 106 22.46 39.26 -36.98
C GLN A 106 23.86 39.58 -37.49
N ASN A 107 24.90 39.16 -36.77
CA ASN A 107 26.29 39.31 -37.16
C ASN A 107 26.56 38.61 -38.50
N PHE A 108 26.12 37.36 -38.65
CA PHE A 108 26.25 36.60 -39.89
C PHE A 108 25.55 37.28 -41.07
N ARG A 109 24.33 37.80 -40.87
CA ARG A 109 23.60 38.58 -41.88
C ARG A 109 24.36 39.85 -42.27
N ALA A 110 24.95 40.56 -41.32
CA ALA A 110 25.75 41.76 -41.61
C ALA A 110 27.01 41.40 -42.42
N ILE A 111 27.71 40.32 -42.07
CA ILE A 111 28.88 39.81 -42.81
C ILE A 111 28.48 39.41 -44.24
N LEU A 112 27.39 38.66 -44.39
CA LEU A 112 26.87 38.28 -45.72
C LEU A 112 26.49 39.51 -46.54
N HIS A 113 25.81 40.47 -45.94
CA HIS A 113 25.43 41.71 -46.62
C HIS A 113 26.68 42.48 -47.07
N LYS A 114 27.73 42.57 -46.26
CA LYS A 114 29.01 43.14 -46.69
C LYS A 114 29.59 42.33 -47.85
N ASN A 115 29.85 41.04 -47.67
CA ASN A 115 30.59 40.25 -48.67
C ASN A 115 29.85 40.05 -50.00
N VAL A 116 28.52 39.96 -49.98
CA VAL A 116 27.72 39.74 -51.19
C VAL A 116 27.16 41.06 -51.75
N TRP A 117 26.96 42.10 -50.91
CA TRP A 117 26.27 43.34 -51.28
C TRP A 117 27.04 44.67 -51.02
N GLY A 118 28.31 44.69 -50.59
CA GLY A 118 29.11 45.95 -50.54
C GLY A 118 30.64 45.80 -50.35
N GLU A 119 31.53 46.56 -50.99
CA GLU A 119 31.44 47.88 -51.62
C GLU A 119 31.39 47.80 -53.16
N ARG A 120 30.27 48.22 -53.77
CA ARG A 120 30.25 48.59 -55.20
C ARG A 120 30.31 50.10 -55.31
N ILE A 121 31.53 50.65 -55.30
CA ILE A 121 31.81 52.02 -55.77
C ILE A 121 31.99 51.96 -57.29
N HIS A 122 30.97 51.54 -58.02
CA HIS A 122 30.76 51.89 -59.44
C HIS A 122 29.40 51.36 -59.91
N GLU A 123 28.58 52.31 -60.36
CA GLU A 123 27.60 52.26 -61.45
C GLU A 123 26.83 50.96 -61.69
N GLN A 124 25.50 51.05 -61.53
CA GLN A 124 24.53 51.12 -62.63
C GLN A 124 23.21 50.48 -62.19
N VAL A 125 22.19 51.33 -62.13
CA VAL A 125 20.82 50.99 -61.77
C VAL A 125 20.24 50.06 -62.83
N VAL A 126 20.11 48.78 -62.51
CA VAL A 126 19.19 47.86 -63.19
C VAL A 126 18.35 47.18 -62.12
N ALA A 127 17.06 47.48 -62.14
CA ALA A 127 16.06 46.93 -61.23
C ALA A 127 15.87 45.42 -61.47
N PRO A 128 15.83 44.58 -60.41
CA PRO A 128 15.48 43.18 -60.56
C PRO A 128 13.94 43.00 -60.65
N PRO A 129 13.45 42.02 -61.42
CA PRO A 129 12.02 41.72 -61.52
C PRO A 129 11.46 41.13 -60.21
N PRO A 130 10.14 41.27 -59.95
CA PRO A 130 9.53 40.91 -58.68
C PRO A 130 9.67 39.40 -58.38
N ALA A 131 10.27 39.11 -57.22
CA ALA A 131 10.45 37.76 -56.71
C ALA A 131 9.10 37.11 -56.38
N LYS A 132 8.86 35.93 -56.95
CA LYS A 132 7.74 35.06 -56.60
C LYS A 132 7.93 34.59 -55.16
N THR A 133 6.89 34.78 -54.35
CA THR A 133 6.79 34.28 -52.98
C THR A 133 6.81 32.75 -52.96
N GLU A 134 7.98 32.14 -52.81
CA GLU A 134 8.08 30.74 -52.40
C GLU A 134 7.75 30.65 -50.91
N LYS A 135 6.57 30.10 -50.62
CA LYS A 135 6.15 29.68 -49.28
C LYS A 135 7.11 28.59 -48.80
N LEU A 136 8.09 28.98 -47.99
CA LEU A 136 8.82 28.05 -47.14
C LEU A 136 7.85 27.45 -46.12
N VAL A 137 7.37 26.25 -46.44
CA VAL A 137 6.67 25.38 -45.51
C VAL A 137 7.68 24.97 -44.46
N ALA A 138 7.62 25.60 -43.28
CA ALA A 138 8.33 25.14 -42.11
C ALA A 138 7.78 23.78 -41.70
N THR A 139 8.46 22.70 -42.10
CA THR A 139 8.21 21.35 -41.61
C THR A 139 8.68 21.27 -40.16
N VAL A 140 7.87 21.80 -39.25
CA VAL A 140 8.01 21.54 -37.82
C VAL A 140 7.67 20.06 -37.59
N PRO A 141 8.56 19.24 -37.01
CA PRO A 141 8.20 17.89 -36.63
C PRO A 141 7.09 17.97 -35.57
N LYS A 142 5.89 17.56 -36.00
CA LYS A 142 4.69 17.46 -35.18
C LYS A 142 4.89 16.32 -34.19
N TRP A 143 5.54 16.61 -33.06
CA TRP A 143 5.46 15.76 -31.89
C TRP A 143 4.02 15.82 -31.39
N ALA A 144 3.24 14.82 -31.77
CA ALA A 144 1.89 14.60 -31.29
C ALA A 144 1.98 14.26 -29.79
N MET A 145 2.00 15.29 -28.95
CA MET A 145 1.61 15.12 -27.56
C MET A 145 0.13 14.81 -27.56
N SER A 146 -0.16 13.52 -27.47
CA SER A 146 -1.48 12.95 -27.25
C SER A 146 -2.04 13.54 -25.96
N ARG A 147 -2.81 14.62 -26.10
CA ARG A 147 -3.69 15.12 -25.04
C ARG A 147 -4.96 14.30 -25.14
N SER A 148 -5.04 13.19 -24.40
CA SER A 148 -6.33 12.60 -24.08
C SER A 148 -7.02 13.55 -23.11
N GLY A 149 -7.97 14.31 -23.66
CA GLY A 149 -8.95 15.04 -22.88
C GLY A 149 -9.77 14.03 -22.08
N ILE A 150 -9.76 14.20 -20.77
CA ILE A 150 -10.72 13.56 -19.87
C ILE A 150 -12.07 14.21 -20.20
N LYS A 151 -12.90 13.51 -20.98
CA LYS A 151 -14.34 13.79 -21.07
C LYS A 151 -15.10 12.61 -20.47
N THR A 152 -15.79 12.96 -19.41
CA THR A 152 -16.91 12.28 -18.76
C THR A 152 -17.95 11.77 -19.76
N SER A 153 -18.19 10.46 -19.75
CA SER A 153 -19.44 9.75 -20.08
C SER A 153 -19.05 8.26 -20.06
N GLY A 154 -19.52 7.43 -19.14
CA GLY A 154 -20.93 7.08 -19.04
C GLY A 154 -21.24 5.91 -19.98
N PHE A 155 -21.14 4.70 -19.42
CA PHE A 155 -21.80 3.45 -19.83
C PHE A 155 -21.37 2.65 -21.08
N ARG A 156 -21.10 1.36 -20.76
CA ARG A 156 -21.10 0.09 -21.53
C ARG A 156 -19.88 -0.25 -22.40
N PRO A 157 -19.20 -1.39 -22.11
CA PRO A 157 -18.30 -2.00 -23.08
C PRO A 157 -19.13 -2.86 -24.04
N ALA A 158 -19.29 -2.36 -25.27
CA ALA A 158 -19.60 -3.18 -26.42
C ALA A 158 -18.33 -3.90 -26.86
N VAL A 159 -18.50 -5.20 -27.09
CA VAL A 159 -17.53 -6.16 -27.61
C VAL A 159 -16.89 -5.62 -28.90
N ASN A 160 -15.56 -5.59 -28.94
CA ASN A 160 -14.82 -5.80 -30.18
C ASN A 160 -13.53 -6.57 -29.87
N THR A 161 -13.62 -7.85 -30.19
CA THR A 161 -12.57 -8.82 -30.46
C THR A 161 -11.37 -8.21 -31.18
N MET A 162 -10.29 -7.95 -30.46
CA MET A 162 -8.95 -8.20 -30.97
C MET A 162 -8.36 -9.35 -30.17
N THR A 163 -8.19 -10.46 -30.87
CA THR A 163 -7.56 -11.71 -30.51
C THR A 163 -6.10 -11.49 -30.10
N ARG A 164 -5.89 -10.97 -28.89
CA ARG A 164 -4.63 -11.21 -28.16
C ARG A 164 -4.87 -12.44 -27.30
N LYS A 165 -4.30 -13.57 -27.72
CA LYS A 165 -4.21 -14.83 -26.95
C LYS A 165 -3.98 -14.50 -25.47
N VAL A 166 -5.03 -14.63 -24.68
CA VAL A 166 -4.93 -14.82 -23.24
C VAL A 166 -4.13 -16.12 -23.08
N PRO A 167 -2.94 -16.12 -22.46
CA PRO A 167 -2.36 -17.38 -22.04
C PRO A 167 -3.39 -17.97 -21.07
N ALA A 168 -3.94 -19.12 -21.43
CA ALA A 168 -4.64 -19.96 -20.48
C ALA A 168 -3.78 -20.00 -19.21
N LEU A 169 -4.37 -19.61 -18.09
CA LEU A 169 -3.72 -19.72 -16.78
C LEU A 169 -3.36 -21.20 -16.62
N ASN A 170 -2.10 -21.53 -16.89
CA ASN A 170 -1.62 -22.90 -16.92
C ASN A 170 -1.94 -23.55 -15.57
N ALA A 171 -2.58 -24.71 -15.57
CA ALA A 171 -2.86 -25.46 -14.35
C ALA A 171 -1.58 -25.63 -13.49
N ASP A 172 -0.43 -25.70 -14.16
CA ASP A 172 0.90 -25.76 -13.56
C ASP A 172 1.23 -24.60 -12.62
N THR A 173 0.79 -23.36 -12.90
CA THR A 173 1.09 -22.23 -12.01
C THR A 173 0.22 -22.25 -10.76
N LYS A 174 -1.02 -22.74 -10.86
CA LYS A 174 -1.92 -22.90 -9.71
C LYS A 174 -1.41 -23.97 -8.74
N SER A 175 -0.99 -25.12 -9.28
CA SER A 175 -0.44 -26.23 -8.48
C SER A 175 0.85 -25.82 -7.78
N LYS A 176 1.71 -25.02 -8.41
CA LYS A 176 2.93 -24.51 -7.77
C LYS A 176 2.65 -23.53 -6.64
N VAL A 177 1.71 -22.59 -6.82
CA VAL A 177 1.28 -21.68 -5.74
C VAL A 177 0.70 -22.47 -4.57
N GLN A 178 -0.12 -23.48 -4.85
CA GLN A 178 -0.65 -24.36 -3.81
C GLN A 178 0.45 -25.12 -3.08
N GLN A 179 1.38 -25.75 -3.81
CA GLN A 179 2.50 -26.49 -3.22
C GLN A 179 3.38 -25.59 -2.35
N TYR A 180 3.63 -24.35 -2.78
CA TYR A 180 4.41 -23.39 -2.01
C TYR A 180 3.71 -23.01 -0.71
N ILE A 181 2.40 -22.70 -0.76
CA ILE A 181 1.61 -22.40 0.45
C ILE A 181 1.56 -23.62 1.40
N GLN A 182 1.59 -24.85 0.86
CA GLN A 182 1.68 -26.06 1.66
C GLN A 182 3.02 -26.19 2.38
N GLN A 183 4.11 -25.91 1.68
CA GLN A 183 5.47 -26.02 2.22
C GLN A 183 5.78 -24.91 3.23
N ALA A 184 5.23 -23.72 3.04
CA ALA A 184 5.44 -22.57 3.92
C ALA A 184 4.53 -22.55 5.15
N GLU A 185 3.62 -23.53 5.30
CA GLU A 185 2.57 -23.56 6.35
C GLU A 185 1.72 -22.28 6.41
N GLY A 186 1.59 -21.59 5.27
CA GLY A 186 0.98 -20.28 5.17
C GLY A 186 1.91 -19.29 4.46
N ALA A 187 1.39 -18.53 3.50
CA ALA A 187 2.19 -17.51 2.83
C ALA A 187 1.40 -16.21 2.63
N THR A 188 2.11 -15.09 2.73
CA THR A 188 1.55 -13.77 2.40
C THR A 188 1.57 -13.54 0.89
N LEU A 189 0.72 -12.63 0.45
CA LEU A 189 0.62 -12.29 -0.97
C LEU A 189 1.95 -11.80 -1.57
N ILE A 190 2.76 -11.11 -0.76
CA ILE A 190 4.05 -10.54 -1.17
C ILE A 190 5.09 -11.66 -1.35
N GLU A 191 5.17 -12.60 -0.42
CA GLU A 191 6.09 -13.74 -0.50
C GLU A 191 5.78 -14.63 -1.73
N ILE A 192 4.50 -14.84 -2.02
CA ILE A 192 4.08 -15.60 -3.21
C ILE A 192 4.48 -14.87 -4.50
N GLU A 193 4.38 -13.53 -4.53
CA GLU A 193 4.82 -12.74 -5.69
C GLU A 193 6.32 -12.83 -5.91
N GLU A 194 7.10 -12.70 -4.85
CA GLU A 194 8.57 -12.73 -4.90
C GLU A 194 9.11 -14.10 -5.33
N VAL A 195 8.57 -15.18 -4.76
CA VAL A 195 9.06 -16.54 -5.01
C VAL A 195 8.60 -17.07 -6.37
N MET A 196 7.38 -16.70 -6.80
CA MET A 196 6.83 -17.18 -8.07
C MET A 196 7.12 -16.25 -9.25
N GLY A 197 7.64 -15.04 -9.00
CA GLY A 197 7.89 -14.02 -10.03
C GLY A 197 6.62 -13.59 -10.77
N LEU A 198 5.46 -13.67 -10.11
CA LEU A 198 4.16 -13.38 -10.71
C LEU A 198 3.73 -11.92 -10.49
N SER A 199 2.99 -11.36 -11.44
CA SER A 199 2.38 -10.04 -11.25
C SER A 199 1.30 -10.10 -10.16
N ARG A 200 1.21 -9.05 -9.34
CA ARG A 200 0.15 -8.85 -8.32
C ARG A 200 -1.25 -9.26 -8.80
N VAL A 201 -1.62 -8.85 -10.02
CA VAL A 201 -2.93 -9.15 -10.60
C VAL A 201 -3.11 -10.65 -10.84
N GLN A 202 -2.07 -11.32 -11.36
CA GLN A 202 -2.07 -12.76 -11.62
C GLN A 202 -2.10 -13.57 -10.32
N THR A 203 -1.31 -13.16 -9.32
CA THR A 203 -1.28 -13.82 -8.00
C THR A 203 -2.64 -13.72 -7.31
N ILE A 204 -3.27 -12.53 -7.35
CA ILE A 204 -4.62 -12.33 -6.83
C ILE A 204 -5.65 -13.20 -7.57
N ASP A 205 -5.58 -13.28 -8.89
CA ASP A 205 -6.52 -14.09 -9.68
C ASP A 205 -6.37 -15.59 -9.39
N ILE A 206 -5.14 -16.07 -9.18
CA ILE A 206 -4.86 -17.46 -8.78
C ILE A 206 -5.39 -17.74 -7.38
N LEU A 207 -5.09 -16.87 -6.41
CA LEU A 207 -5.54 -17.05 -5.03
C LEU A 207 -7.06 -16.96 -4.91
N ARG A 208 -7.71 -16.03 -5.62
CA ARG A 208 -9.18 -15.98 -5.71
C ARG A 208 -9.75 -17.24 -6.33
N SER A 209 -9.12 -17.79 -7.36
CA SER A 209 -9.53 -19.07 -7.96
C SER A 209 -9.42 -20.22 -6.96
N LEU A 210 -8.34 -20.30 -6.19
CA LEU A 210 -8.09 -21.37 -5.21
C LEU A 210 -9.00 -21.26 -3.97
N ILE A 211 -9.32 -20.04 -3.54
CA ILE A 211 -10.32 -19.78 -2.49
C ILE A 211 -11.72 -20.16 -2.97
N LYS A 212 -12.10 -19.80 -4.19
CA LYS A 212 -13.40 -20.21 -4.78
C LYS A 212 -13.52 -21.72 -4.92
N GLN A 213 -12.42 -22.43 -5.15
CA GLN A 213 -12.36 -23.89 -5.19
C GLN A 213 -12.37 -24.54 -3.80
N GLY A 214 -12.30 -23.74 -2.72
CA GLY A 214 -12.31 -24.23 -1.33
C GLY A 214 -11.00 -24.89 -0.89
N VAL A 215 -9.92 -24.72 -1.66
CA VAL A 215 -8.59 -25.32 -1.39
C VAL A 215 -7.78 -24.44 -0.43
N LEU A 216 -7.95 -23.12 -0.53
CA LEU A 216 -7.28 -22.15 0.33
C LEU A 216 -8.26 -21.38 1.21
N GLU A 217 -7.81 -21.03 2.41
CA GLU A 217 -8.49 -20.15 3.35
C GLU A 217 -7.59 -18.95 3.64
N GLN A 218 -8.18 -17.75 3.69
CA GLN A 218 -7.46 -16.53 4.05
C GLN A 218 -7.69 -16.23 5.53
N ARG A 219 -6.64 -16.22 6.35
CA ARG A 219 -6.67 -15.80 7.76
C ARG A 219 -5.56 -14.78 8.01
N ASP A 220 -5.89 -13.66 8.63
CA ASP A 220 -4.93 -12.62 9.02
C ASP A 220 -3.93 -12.21 7.92
N ARG A 221 -4.43 -12.07 6.67
CA ARG A 221 -3.66 -11.70 5.46
C ARG A 221 -2.67 -12.76 4.97
N GLN A 222 -2.67 -13.95 5.56
CA GLN A 222 -1.97 -15.13 5.08
C GLN A 222 -2.96 -16.10 4.44
N TYR A 223 -2.50 -16.84 3.44
CA TYR A 223 -3.27 -17.89 2.79
C TYR A 223 -2.80 -19.24 3.31
N PHE A 224 -3.73 -20.07 3.77
CA PHE A 224 -3.49 -21.40 4.30
C PHE A 224 -4.22 -22.44 3.46
N ILE A 225 -3.70 -23.67 3.41
CA ILE A 225 -4.43 -24.79 2.81
C ILE A 225 -5.46 -25.31 3.79
N ARG A 226 -6.69 -25.47 3.30
CA ARG A 226 -7.74 -26.12 4.06
C ARG A 226 -7.43 -27.62 4.11
N GLN A 227 -6.93 -28.10 5.26
CA GLN A 227 -6.79 -29.53 5.49
C GLN A 227 -8.18 -30.17 5.36
N GLN A 228 -8.39 -30.96 4.30
CA GLN A 228 -9.58 -31.80 4.22
C GLN A 228 -9.46 -32.80 5.36
N ALA A 229 -10.34 -32.71 6.35
CA ALA A 229 -10.52 -33.77 7.32
C ALA A 229 -10.92 -35.02 6.53
N ILE A 230 -9.98 -35.96 6.42
CA ILE A 230 -10.24 -37.31 5.95
C ILE A 230 -11.25 -37.89 6.94
N SER A 231 -12.47 -38.15 6.47
CA SER A 231 -13.48 -38.90 7.21
C SER A 231 -13.35 -40.39 6.94
#